data_AF-A0A7Y2TAD5-F1
#
_entry.id   AF-A0A7Y2TAD5-F1
#
_cell.length_a   1.000
_cell.length_b   1.000
_cell.length_c   1.000
_cell.angle_alpha   90.00
_cell.angle_beta   90.00
_cell.angle_gamma   90.00
#
_symmetry.space_group_name_H-M   'P 1'
#
loop_
_entity.id
_entity.type
_entity.pdbx_description
1 polymer ?
#
loop_
_entity_poly.entity_id
_entity_poly.type
_entity_poly.pdbx_seq_one_letter_code
_entity_poly.pdbx_strand_id
1 'polypeptide(L)'
;YFIFILIPVQTLFAHNWLTLPQYTSRAFEGFVSDNFEFFVNLNPILIFILTPMVTALTSKKDTYNMMVIGTFVMASPTFILALGPNIYTLIAYLIIMTLGEAMWQPRFLQWVAEIAPKNMTGIYMGIGQFPWFLTKVITSLYSGWFLMNYAPSNTPPSEMNTETMWLIYACIAMVSPLGLILARKWMRKGFKVKHESK
;
A
#
# COMPACT_ATOMS: atom_id res chain seq x y z
N TYR A 1 12.62 -5.32 12.76
CA TYR A 1 11.18 -5.27 13.08
C TYR A 1 10.45 -4.23 12.23
N PHE A 2 10.73 -2.92 12.39
CA PHE A 2 9.90 -1.87 11.78
C PHE A 2 9.76 -1.94 10.27
N ILE A 3 10.84 -2.23 9.55
CA ILE A 3 10.79 -2.38 8.09
C ILE A 3 10.01 -3.62 7.64
N PHE A 4 9.96 -4.67 8.46
CA PHE A 4 9.29 -5.94 8.15
C PHE A 4 7.79 -5.91 8.48
N ILE A 5 7.38 -5.18 9.53
CA ILE A 5 5.95 -5.03 9.85
C ILE A 5 5.19 -4.24 8.77
N LEU A 6 5.89 -3.58 7.85
CA LEU A 6 5.32 -2.89 6.70
C LEU A 6 5.06 -3.83 5.50
N ILE A 7 5.58 -5.06 5.51
CA ILE A 7 5.38 -6.01 4.39
C ILE A 7 3.89 -6.26 4.11
N PRO A 8 3.04 -6.57 5.12
CA PRO A 8 1.63 -6.87 4.84
C PRO A 8 0.87 -5.73 4.14
N VAL A 9 1.09 -4.46 4.50
CA VAL A 9 0.46 -3.35 3.77
C VAL A 9 1.10 -3.11 2.41
N GLN A 10 2.41 -3.36 2.27
CA GLN A 10 3.11 -3.18 1.02
C GLN A 10 2.66 -4.18 -0.06
N THR A 11 2.02 -5.29 0.31
CA THR A 11 1.49 -6.24 -0.69
C THR A 11 0.46 -5.56 -1.59
N LEU A 12 -0.28 -4.56 -1.09
CA LEU A 12 -1.22 -3.76 -1.88
C LEU A 12 -0.54 -3.07 -3.07
N PHE A 13 0.71 -2.61 -2.90
CA PHE A 13 1.48 -2.08 -4.02
C PHE A 13 1.79 -3.14 -5.07
N ALA A 14 2.12 -4.35 -4.64
CA ALA A 14 2.34 -5.45 -5.58
C ALA A 14 1.01 -5.84 -6.26
N HIS A 15 -0.11 -5.83 -5.54
CA HIS A 15 -1.43 -6.10 -6.09
C HIS A 15 -1.90 -5.06 -7.11
N ASN A 16 -1.45 -3.80 -7.05
CA ASN A 16 -1.71 -2.82 -8.12
C ASN A 16 -1.24 -3.30 -9.51
N TRP A 17 -0.19 -4.13 -9.55
CA TRP A 17 0.37 -4.65 -10.80
C TRP A 17 -0.03 -6.11 -11.06
N LEU A 18 -0.19 -6.90 -10.00
CA LEU A 18 -0.41 -8.35 -10.11
C LEU A 18 -1.89 -8.74 -10.13
N THR A 19 -2.73 -8.06 -9.35
CA THR A 19 -4.14 -8.44 -9.15
C THR A 19 -5.09 -7.44 -9.77
N LEU A 20 -4.87 -6.14 -9.51
CA LEU A 20 -5.79 -5.08 -9.91
C LEU A 20 -6.09 -5.09 -11.44
N PRO A 21 -5.11 -5.25 -12.35
CA PRO A 21 -5.40 -5.28 -13.78
C PRO A 21 -6.31 -6.45 -14.17
N GLN A 22 -6.08 -7.62 -13.56
CA GLN A 22 -6.87 -8.82 -13.79
C GLN A 22 -8.25 -8.72 -13.15
N TYR A 23 -8.36 -8.09 -12.00
CA TYR A 23 -9.64 -7.80 -11.36
C TYR A 23 -10.47 -6.86 -12.24
N THR A 24 -9.90 -5.75 -12.72
CA THR A 24 -10.60 -4.79 -13.59
C THR A 24 -10.99 -5.38 -14.94
N SER A 25 -10.16 -6.26 -15.52
CA SER A 25 -10.48 -6.87 -16.82
C SER A 25 -11.45 -8.05 -16.72
N ARG A 26 -11.44 -8.81 -15.62
CA ARG A 26 -12.24 -10.03 -15.47
C ARG A 26 -13.54 -9.84 -14.70
N ALA A 27 -13.56 -8.99 -13.68
CA ALA A 27 -14.68 -8.86 -12.75
C ALA A 27 -15.63 -7.70 -13.07
N PHE A 28 -15.31 -6.88 -14.07
CA PHE A 28 -16.16 -5.79 -14.53
C PHE A 28 -16.60 -6.02 -15.97
N GLU A 29 -17.77 -5.48 -16.32
CA GLU A 29 -18.27 -5.45 -17.69
C GLU A 29 -18.30 -4.01 -18.22
N GLY A 30 -18.13 -3.86 -19.53
CA GLY A 30 -18.16 -2.56 -20.22
C GLY A 30 -16.99 -1.66 -19.85
N PHE A 31 -17.28 -0.39 -19.56
CA PHE A 31 -16.30 0.71 -19.51
C PHE A 31 -15.05 0.42 -18.67
N VAL A 32 -15.18 -0.23 -17.51
CA VAL A 32 -14.03 -0.51 -16.63
C VAL A 32 -13.11 -1.57 -17.23
N SER A 33 -13.67 -2.63 -17.80
CA SER A 33 -12.89 -3.71 -18.42
C SER A 33 -12.24 -3.24 -19.73
N ASP A 34 -12.99 -2.51 -20.57
CA ASP A 34 -12.50 -1.95 -21.83
C ASP A 34 -11.36 -0.94 -21.63
N ASN A 35 -11.33 -0.27 -20.47
CA ASN A 35 -10.34 0.76 -20.13
C ASN A 35 -9.50 0.38 -18.90
N PHE A 36 -9.27 -0.91 -18.65
CA PHE A 36 -8.59 -1.36 -17.43
C PHE A 36 -7.21 -0.70 -17.25
N GLU A 37 -6.48 -0.45 -18.35
CA GLU A 37 -5.19 0.23 -18.32
C GLU A 37 -5.28 1.63 -17.72
N PHE A 38 -6.36 2.36 -17.99
CA PHE A 38 -6.58 3.68 -17.40
C PHE A 38 -6.69 3.57 -15.88
N PHE A 39 -7.54 2.66 -15.37
CA PHE A 39 -7.75 2.48 -13.93
C PHE A 39 -6.49 2.04 -13.19
N VAL A 40 -5.69 1.16 -13.79
CA VAL A 40 -4.41 0.71 -13.21
C VAL A 40 -3.38 1.83 -13.19
N ASN A 41 -3.35 2.69 -14.22
CA ASN A 41 -2.41 3.81 -14.32
C ASN A 41 -2.86 5.09 -13.60
N LEU A 42 -4.05 5.09 -12.96
CA LEU A 42 -4.48 6.22 -12.13
C LEU A 42 -3.55 6.43 -10.92
N ASN A 43 -3.01 5.37 -10.32
CA ASN A 43 -2.17 5.49 -9.13
C ASN A 43 -0.90 6.34 -9.38
N PRO A 44 -0.07 6.10 -10.41
CA PRO A 44 1.07 6.97 -10.74
C PRO A 44 0.69 8.45 -10.97
N ILE A 45 -0.43 8.71 -11.66
CA ILE A 45 -0.93 10.07 -11.93
C ILE A 45 -1.31 10.76 -10.62
N LEU A 46 -2.04 10.05 -9.76
CA LEU A 46 -2.44 10.54 -8.45
C LEU A 46 -1.21 10.78 -7.56
N ILE A 47 -0.21 9.89 -7.55
CA ILE A 47 1.04 10.07 -6.79
C ILE A 47 1.80 11.32 -7.23
N PHE A 48 1.88 11.58 -8.54
CA PHE A 48 2.54 12.76 -9.08
C PHE A 48 1.97 14.07 -8.51
N ILE A 49 0.64 14.12 -8.33
CA ILE A 49 -0.07 15.29 -7.81
C ILE A 49 -0.10 15.30 -6.27
N LEU A 50 -0.50 14.18 -5.65
CA LEU A 50 -0.74 14.07 -4.22
C LEU A 50 0.55 14.12 -3.40
N THR A 51 1.65 13.54 -3.89
CA THR A 51 2.87 13.44 -3.09
C THR A 51 3.47 14.80 -2.73
N PRO A 52 3.67 15.75 -3.68
CA PRO A 52 4.11 17.10 -3.33
C PRO A 52 3.13 17.83 -2.40
N MET A 53 1.83 17.73 -2.68
CA MET A 53 0.78 18.38 -1.88
C MET A 53 0.76 17.88 -0.43
N VAL A 54 0.72 16.56 -0.24
CA VAL A 54 0.72 15.92 1.07
C VAL A 54 2.03 16.19 1.80
N THR A 55 3.17 16.16 1.10
CA THR A 55 4.48 16.46 1.69
C THR A 55 4.53 17.90 2.22
N ALA A 56 4.02 18.88 1.45
CA ALA A 56 3.93 20.27 1.88
C ALA A 56 3.05 20.43 3.12
N LEU A 57 1.84 19.86 3.10
CA LEU A 57 0.86 19.93 4.19
C LEU A 57 1.31 19.21 5.47
N THR A 58 2.17 18.20 5.34
CA THR A 58 2.60 17.36 6.47
C THR A 58 4.02 17.68 6.93
N SER A 59 4.72 18.62 6.28
CA SER A 59 6.15 18.95 6.50
C SER A 59 6.55 19.13 7.96
N LYS A 60 5.66 19.72 8.77
CA LYS A 60 5.89 20.01 10.19
C LYS A 60 5.37 18.93 11.15
N LYS A 61 4.77 17.85 10.65
CA LYS A 61 4.20 16.78 11.47
C LYS A 61 5.26 15.72 11.78
N ASP A 62 5.11 15.06 12.92
CA ASP A 62 5.97 13.95 13.36
C ASP A 62 6.00 12.81 12.33
N THR A 63 7.20 12.46 11.86
CA THR A 63 7.44 11.46 10.81
C THR A 63 6.80 10.11 11.15
N TYR A 64 6.97 9.64 12.39
CA TYR A 64 6.44 8.35 12.81
C TYR A 64 4.90 8.32 12.81
N ASN A 65 4.26 9.34 13.39
CA ASN A 65 2.79 9.44 13.38
C ASN A 65 2.24 9.50 11.96
N MET A 66 2.88 10.24 11.06
CA MET A 66 2.49 10.30 9.64
C MET A 66 2.62 8.94 8.95
N MET A 67 3.68 8.19 9.24
CA MET A 67 3.83 6.84 8.73
C MET A 67 2.69 5.92 9.22
N VAL A 68 2.35 5.95 10.51
CA VAL A 68 1.25 5.11 11.05
C VAL A 68 -0.09 5.48 10.41
N ILE A 69 -0.40 6.77 10.30
CA ILE A 69 -1.65 7.24 9.69
C ILE A 69 -1.67 6.87 8.20
N GLY A 70 -0.59 7.14 7.45
CA GLY A 70 -0.51 6.79 6.04
C GLY A 70 -0.68 5.30 5.78
N THR A 71 -0.04 4.45 6.60
CA THR A 71 -0.22 2.99 6.54
C THR A 71 -1.67 2.58 6.78
N PHE A 72 -2.38 3.21 7.72
CA PHE A 72 -3.80 2.92 7.97
C PHE A 72 -4.71 3.40 6.82
N VAL A 73 -4.50 4.62 6.32
CA VAL A 73 -5.25 5.18 5.18
C VAL A 73 -5.00 4.38 3.90
N MET A 74 -3.83 3.77 3.76
CA MET A 74 -3.51 2.89 2.63
C MET A 74 -4.18 1.51 2.74
N ALA A 75 -4.23 0.93 3.95
CA ALA A 75 -4.77 -0.41 4.17
C ALA A 75 -6.31 -0.46 4.15
N SER A 76 -6.94 0.46 4.88
CA SER A 76 -8.40 0.50 5.11
C SER A 76 -9.28 0.52 3.85
N PRO A 77 -8.98 1.24 2.76
CA PRO A 77 -9.85 1.27 1.58
C PRO A 77 -9.94 -0.08 0.88
N THR A 78 -9.04 -1.03 1.14
CA THR A 78 -9.15 -2.40 0.58
C THR A 78 -10.46 -3.08 0.97
N PHE A 79 -11.04 -2.77 2.15
CA PHE A 79 -12.36 -3.26 2.53
C PHE A 79 -13.50 -2.74 1.65
N ILE A 80 -13.31 -1.59 0.98
CA ILE A 80 -14.31 -1.06 0.04
C ILE A 80 -14.44 -1.99 -1.18
N LEU A 81 -13.34 -2.61 -1.62
CA LEU A 81 -13.37 -3.59 -2.71
C LEU A 81 -14.03 -4.91 -2.30
N ALA A 82 -14.14 -5.20 -1.01
CA ALA A 82 -14.89 -6.35 -0.51
C ALA A 82 -16.42 -6.18 -0.64
N LEU A 83 -16.89 -4.99 -1.04
CA LEU A 83 -18.31 -4.76 -1.38
C LEU A 83 -18.67 -5.22 -2.80
N GLY A 84 -17.68 -5.69 -3.57
CA GLY A 84 -17.84 -6.25 -4.90
C GLY A 84 -17.45 -5.29 -6.03
N PRO A 85 -17.48 -5.79 -7.28
CA PRO A 85 -17.12 -5.03 -8.47
C PRO A 85 -18.08 -3.86 -8.70
N ASN A 86 -17.60 -2.65 -8.47
CA ASN A 86 -18.34 -1.43 -8.75
C ASN A 86 -17.36 -0.29 -9.07
N ILE A 87 -17.67 0.52 -10.08
CA ILE A 87 -16.79 1.62 -10.49
C ILE A 87 -16.54 2.62 -9.35
N TYR A 88 -17.56 2.88 -8.52
CA TYR A 88 -17.44 3.78 -7.37
C TYR A 88 -16.56 3.18 -6.27
N THR A 89 -16.64 1.86 -6.02
CA THR A 89 -15.78 1.19 -5.04
C THR A 89 -14.33 1.17 -5.51
N LEU A 90 -14.10 0.91 -6.81
CA LEU A 90 -12.78 0.94 -7.45
C LEU A 90 -12.15 2.33 -7.38
N ILE A 91 -12.87 3.38 -7.78
CA ILE A 91 -12.35 4.76 -7.75
C ILE A 91 -12.08 5.21 -6.31
N ALA A 92 -12.99 4.92 -5.37
CA ALA A 92 -12.79 5.24 -3.97
C ALA A 92 -11.53 4.54 -3.41
N TYR A 93 -11.36 3.25 -3.72
CA TYR A 93 -10.17 2.50 -3.35
C TYR A 93 -8.90 3.16 -3.90
N LEU A 94 -8.86 3.41 -5.22
CA LEU A 94 -7.69 3.98 -5.90
C LEU A 94 -7.29 5.33 -5.30
N ILE A 95 -8.25 6.22 -5.06
CA ILE A 95 -7.97 7.55 -4.51
C ILE A 95 -7.47 7.46 -3.07
N ILE A 96 -8.18 6.73 -2.20
CA ILE A 96 -7.86 6.69 -0.77
C ILE A 96 -6.55 5.92 -0.52
N MET A 97 -6.35 4.80 -1.22
CA MET A 97 -5.12 4.01 -1.09
C MET A 97 -3.91 4.83 -1.54
N THR A 98 -4.02 5.53 -2.67
CA THR A 98 -2.95 6.40 -3.18
C THR A 98 -2.67 7.59 -2.26
N LEU A 99 -3.69 8.15 -1.62
CA LEU A 99 -3.50 9.17 -0.59
C LEU A 99 -2.68 8.63 0.58
N GLY A 100 -2.98 7.41 1.04
CA GLY A 100 -2.22 6.73 2.09
C GLY A 100 -0.76 6.49 1.71
N GLU A 101 -0.51 6.07 0.46
CA GLU A 101 0.82 5.95 -0.12
C GLU A 101 1.58 7.28 -0.10
N ALA A 102 0.96 8.36 -0.58
CA ALA A 102 1.54 9.70 -0.62
C ALA A 102 1.87 10.25 0.79
N MET A 103 1.14 9.83 1.81
CA MET A 103 1.41 10.18 3.22
C MET A 103 2.60 9.40 3.80
N TRP A 104 2.70 8.12 3.47
CA TRP A 104 3.66 7.20 4.09
C TRP A 104 5.02 7.17 3.38
N GLN A 105 5.06 7.07 2.04
CA GLN A 105 6.28 6.78 1.30
C GLN A 105 7.38 7.85 1.47
N PRO A 106 7.11 9.16 1.33
CA PRO A 106 8.14 10.19 1.50
C PRO A 106 8.70 10.20 2.93
N ARG A 107 7.84 9.96 3.93
CA ARG A 107 8.22 9.92 5.34
C ARG A 107 9.06 8.71 5.69
N PHE A 108 8.75 7.56 5.10
CA PHE A 108 9.57 6.37 5.25
C PHE A 108 10.99 6.60 4.73
N LEU A 109 11.13 7.17 3.52
CA LEU A 109 12.43 7.48 2.94
C LEU A 109 13.18 8.55 3.74
N GLN A 110 12.48 9.58 4.20
CA GLN A 110 13.04 10.58 5.11
C GLN A 110 13.58 9.93 6.38
N TRP A 111 12.80 9.05 7.02
CA TRP A 111 13.22 8.35 8.23
C TRP A 111 14.46 7.48 7.98
N VAL A 112 14.48 6.72 6.88
CA VAL A 112 15.65 5.90 6.49
C VAL A 112 16.89 6.77 6.31
N ALA A 113 16.75 7.95 5.69
CA ALA A 113 17.85 8.89 5.53
C ALA A 113 18.32 9.49 6.87
N GLU A 114 17.39 9.80 7.79
CA GLU A 114 17.68 10.37 9.11
C GLU A 114 18.42 9.39 10.04
N ILE A 115 18.10 8.09 9.97
CA ILE A 115 18.78 7.07 10.78
C ILE A 115 20.17 6.73 10.24
N ALA A 116 20.43 6.98 8.95
CA ALA A 116 21.69 6.65 8.31
C ALA A 116 22.90 7.30 9.02
N PRO A 117 24.00 6.55 9.23
CA PRO A 117 25.30 7.11 9.61
C PRO A 117 25.83 8.07 8.54
N LYS A 118 26.73 8.97 8.96
CA LYS A 118 27.43 9.87 8.03
C LYS A 118 28.07 9.05 6.91
N ASN A 119 27.93 9.51 5.67
CA ASN A 119 28.45 8.88 4.45
C ASN A 119 27.85 7.49 4.11
N MET A 120 26.79 7.05 4.78
CA MET A 120 26.12 5.76 4.51
C MET A 120 24.68 5.90 4.04
N THR A 121 24.21 7.11 3.74
CA THR A 121 22.82 7.38 3.35
C THR A 121 22.38 6.52 2.16
N GLY A 122 23.22 6.37 1.13
CA GLY A 122 22.90 5.52 -0.03
C GLY A 122 22.68 4.04 0.33
N ILE A 123 23.53 3.48 1.19
CA ILE A 123 23.42 2.09 1.65
C ILE A 123 22.13 1.91 2.46
N TYR A 124 21.82 2.84 3.36
CA TYR A 124 20.62 2.79 4.18
C TYR A 124 19.35 2.92 3.32
N MET A 125 19.36 3.81 2.32
CA MET A 125 18.28 3.93 1.36
C MET A 125 18.05 2.62 0.59
N GLY A 126 19.12 1.95 0.16
CA GLY A 126 19.04 0.62 -0.47
C GLY A 126 18.44 -0.44 0.47
N ILE A 127 18.92 -0.53 1.72
CA ILE A 127 18.39 -1.46 2.73
C ILE A 127 16.91 -1.15 3.03
N GLY A 128 16.52 0.13 3.04
CA GLY A 128 15.14 0.56 3.22
C GLY A 128 14.18 0.03 2.15
N GLN A 129 14.68 -0.27 0.95
CA GLN A 129 13.90 -0.85 -0.15
C GLN A 129 13.79 -2.38 -0.11
N PHE A 130 14.61 -3.04 0.72
CA PHE A 130 14.61 -4.50 0.84
C PHE A 130 13.24 -5.12 1.17
N PRO A 131 12.43 -4.56 2.10
CA PRO A 131 11.08 -5.07 2.35
C PRO A 131 10.17 -4.99 1.13
N TRP A 132 10.29 -3.94 0.32
CA TRP A 132 9.47 -3.79 -0.89
C TRP A 132 9.81 -4.85 -1.93
N PHE A 133 11.11 -5.14 -2.11
CA PHE A 133 11.56 -6.27 -2.93
C PHE A 133 10.97 -7.60 -2.43
N LEU A 134 11.11 -7.88 -1.13
CA LEU A 134 10.59 -9.11 -0.52
C LEU A 134 9.07 -9.22 -0.68
N THR A 135 8.36 -8.10 -0.57
CA THR A 135 6.92 -8.04 -0.72
C THR A 135 6.48 -8.43 -2.14
N LYS A 136 7.20 -8.02 -3.18
CA LYS A 136 6.92 -8.45 -4.56
C LYS A 136 7.07 -9.95 -4.73
N VAL A 137 8.14 -10.53 -4.17
CA VAL A 137 8.38 -11.97 -4.21
C VAL A 137 7.28 -12.72 -3.47
N ILE A 138 6.94 -12.31 -2.25
CA ILE A 138 5.88 -12.97 -1.45
C ILE A 138 4.53 -12.87 -2.17
N THR A 139 4.19 -11.69 -2.69
CA THR A 139 2.88 -11.46 -3.33
C THR A 139 2.75 -12.22 -4.66
N SER A 140 3.82 -12.33 -5.45
CA SER A 140 3.79 -13.09 -6.71
C SER A 140 3.55 -14.58 -6.49
N LEU A 141 4.02 -15.15 -5.37
CA LEU A 141 3.82 -16.58 -5.06
C LEU A 141 2.36 -16.98 -4.85
N TYR A 142 1.52 -16.09 -4.29
CA TYR A 142 0.13 -16.43 -3.99
C TYR A 142 -0.91 -15.69 -4.85
N SER A 143 -0.60 -14.52 -5.40
CA SER A 143 -1.58 -13.71 -6.16
C SER A 143 -2.21 -14.46 -7.33
N GLY A 144 -1.42 -15.28 -8.04
CA GLY A 144 -1.93 -16.15 -9.11
C GLY A 144 -2.95 -17.17 -8.63
N TRP A 145 -2.71 -17.81 -7.49
CA TRP A 145 -3.66 -18.75 -6.89
C TRP A 145 -4.96 -18.05 -6.49
N PHE A 146 -4.89 -16.87 -5.88
CA PHE A 146 -6.08 -16.09 -5.55
C PHE A 146 -6.87 -15.70 -6.81
N LEU A 147 -6.20 -15.23 -7.86
CA LEU A 147 -6.87 -14.90 -9.12
C LEU A 147 -7.55 -16.12 -9.75
N MET A 148 -6.93 -17.29 -9.73
CA MET A 148 -7.55 -18.50 -10.27
C MET A 148 -8.78 -18.96 -9.48
N ASN A 149 -8.82 -18.73 -8.16
CA ASN A 149 -9.93 -19.18 -7.31
C ASN A 149 -11.05 -18.15 -7.17
N TYR A 150 -10.74 -16.86 -7.21
CA TYR A 150 -11.69 -15.79 -6.90
C TYR A 150 -12.03 -14.88 -8.09
N ALA A 151 -11.14 -14.77 -9.09
CA ALA A 151 -11.35 -14.01 -10.33
C ALA A 151 -10.85 -14.77 -11.58
N PRO A 152 -11.31 -16.02 -11.83
CA PRO A 152 -10.88 -16.83 -12.96
C PRO A 152 -11.25 -16.20 -14.30
N SER A 153 -10.42 -16.38 -15.33
CA SER A 153 -10.65 -15.79 -16.67
C SER A 153 -11.80 -16.44 -17.46
N ASN A 154 -12.21 -17.66 -17.08
CA ASN A 154 -13.16 -18.47 -17.84
C ASN A 154 -14.56 -18.50 -17.21
N THR A 155 -14.81 -17.62 -16.24
CA THR A 155 -16.05 -17.57 -15.46
C THR A 155 -16.70 -16.21 -15.67
N PRO A 156 -18.02 -16.12 -15.80
CA PRO A 156 -18.72 -14.84 -15.86
C PRO A 156 -18.51 -14.02 -14.57
N PRO A 157 -18.48 -12.68 -14.62
CA PRO A 157 -18.33 -11.83 -13.44
C PRO A 157 -19.34 -12.13 -12.32
N SER A 158 -20.58 -12.51 -12.68
CA SER A 158 -21.65 -12.85 -11.74
C SER A 158 -21.40 -14.10 -10.89
N GLU A 159 -20.48 -14.96 -11.31
CA GLU A 159 -20.12 -16.20 -10.60
C GLU A 159 -18.76 -16.09 -9.87
N MET A 160 -18.08 -14.95 -10.00
CA MET A 160 -16.82 -14.69 -9.29
C MET A 160 -17.08 -14.34 -7.82
N ASN A 161 -16.06 -14.53 -6.97
CA ASN A 161 -16.12 -14.19 -5.55
C ASN A 161 -14.96 -13.26 -5.19
N THR A 162 -14.89 -12.14 -5.90
CA THR A 162 -13.81 -11.17 -5.74
C THR A 162 -13.85 -10.45 -4.39
N GLU A 163 -15.03 -10.38 -3.79
CA GLU A 163 -15.34 -9.83 -2.47
C GLU A 163 -14.48 -10.51 -1.41
N THR A 164 -14.46 -11.86 -1.42
CA THR A 164 -13.70 -12.65 -0.45
C THR A 164 -12.20 -12.49 -0.65
N MET A 165 -11.72 -12.42 -1.89
CA MET A 165 -10.31 -12.13 -2.19
C MET A 165 -9.88 -10.79 -1.58
N TRP A 166 -10.62 -9.72 -1.87
CA TRP A 166 -10.32 -8.39 -1.36
C TRP A 166 -10.47 -8.29 0.16
N LEU A 167 -11.42 -9.01 0.77
CA LEU A 167 -11.56 -9.11 2.21
C LEU A 167 -10.32 -9.74 2.85
N ILE A 168 -9.83 -10.84 2.30
CA ILE A 168 -8.61 -11.49 2.79
C ILE A 168 -7.41 -10.54 2.65
N TYR A 169 -7.26 -9.86 1.52
CA TYR A 169 -6.20 -8.87 1.31
C TYR A 169 -6.30 -7.69 2.25
N ALA A 170 -7.51 -7.21 2.55
CA ALA A 170 -7.74 -6.15 3.52
C ALA A 170 -7.30 -6.58 4.92
N CYS A 171 -7.66 -7.79 5.34
CA CYS A 171 -7.22 -8.37 6.62
C CYS A 171 -5.69 -8.49 6.71
N ILE A 172 -5.03 -8.96 5.65
CA ILE A 172 -3.56 -9.02 5.57
C ILE A 172 -2.97 -7.61 5.69
N ALA A 173 -3.44 -6.65 4.90
CA ALA A 173 -2.92 -5.29 4.89
C ALA A 173 -3.07 -4.60 6.26
N MET A 174 -4.16 -4.89 6.99
CA MET A 174 -4.41 -4.35 8.33
C MET A 174 -3.44 -4.82 9.41
N VAL A 175 -2.70 -5.91 9.19
CA VAL A 175 -1.67 -6.38 10.13
C VAL A 175 -0.62 -5.29 10.38
N SER A 176 -0.23 -4.55 9.34
CA SER A 176 0.78 -3.49 9.45
C SER A 176 0.35 -2.30 10.33
N PRO A 177 -0.77 -1.59 10.08
CA PRO A 177 -1.16 -0.47 10.92
C PRO A 177 -1.44 -0.90 12.36
N LEU A 178 -2.06 -2.07 12.57
CA LEU A 178 -2.30 -2.61 13.91
C LEU A 178 -0.99 -2.91 14.63
N GLY A 179 -0.06 -3.59 13.97
CA GLY A 179 1.26 -3.88 14.52
C GLY A 179 2.06 -2.61 14.86
N LEU A 180 1.99 -1.58 14.03
CA LEU A 180 2.62 -0.29 14.29
C LEU A 180 2.00 0.42 15.51
N ILE A 181 0.68 0.39 15.65
CA ILE A 181 -0.02 0.98 16.80
C ILE A 181 0.38 0.26 18.10
N LEU A 182 0.39 -1.07 18.09
CA LEU A 182 0.79 -1.88 19.25
C LEU A 182 2.27 -1.66 19.62
N ALA A 183 3.15 -1.56 18.62
CA ALA A 183 4.58 -1.33 18.83
C ALA A 183 4.94 0.14 19.12
N ARG A 184 3.97 1.06 19.17
CA ARG A 184 4.20 2.52 19.25
C ARG A 184 5.12 2.94 20.39
N LYS A 185 4.94 2.40 21.59
CA LYS A 185 5.75 2.75 22.76
C LYS A 185 7.22 2.31 22.60
N TRP A 186 7.44 1.14 22.00
CA TRP A 186 8.79 0.61 21.74
C TRP A 186 9.48 1.37 20.61
N MET A 187 8.76 1.60 19.51
CA MET A 187 9.27 2.33 18.35
C MET A 187 9.66 3.77 18.70
N ARG A 188 8.79 4.51 19.41
CA ARG A 188 9.07 5.92 19.74
C ARG A 188 10.32 6.09 20.62
N LYS A 189 10.70 5.10 21.43
CA LYS A 189 11.96 5.14 22.19
C LYS A 189 13.17 5.16 21.24
N GLY A 190 13.14 4.38 20.16
CA GLY A 190 14.20 4.39 19.15
C GLY A 190 14.27 5.67 18.31
N PHE A 191 13.14 6.36 18.11
CA PHE A 191 13.09 7.64 17.39
C PHE A 191 13.58 8.84 18.24
N LYS A 192 13.44 8.81 19.57
CA LYS A 192 13.85 9.92 20.46
C LYS A 192 15.36 10.16 20.55
N VAL A 193 16.17 9.13 20.32
CA VAL A 193 17.63 9.14 20.59
C VAL A 193 18.41 10.17 19.73
N LYS A 194 17.85 10.70 18.64
CA LYS A 194 18.55 11.63 17.73
C LYS A 194 18.03 13.08 17.70
N HIS A 195 16.88 13.36 18.32
CA HIS A 195 16.38 14.75 18.42
C HIS A 195 16.96 15.52 19.61
N GLU A 196 17.54 14.82 20.59
CA GLU A 196 18.27 15.42 21.73
C GLU A 196 19.76 15.66 21.44
N SER A 197 20.27 15.23 20.28
CA SER A 197 21.69 15.36 19.91
C SER A 197 21.95 16.43 18.84
N LYS A 198 21.15 17.50 18.81
CA LYS A 198 21.44 18.70 18.01
C LYS A 198 21.55 19.92 18.91
#